data_AF-A0A6B2G109-F1
#
_entry.id   AF-A0A6B2G109-F1
#
_cell.length_a   1.000
_cell.length_b   1.000
_cell.length_c   1.000
_cell.angle_alpha   90.00
_cell.angle_beta   90.00
_cell.angle_gamma   90.00
#
_symmetry.space_group_name_H-M   'P 1'
#
loop_
_entity.id
_entity.type
_entity.pdbx_description
1 polymer ?
#
loop_
_entity_poly.entity_id
_entity_poly.type
_entity_poly.pdbx_seq_one_letter_code
_entity_poly.pdbx_strand_id
1 'polypeptide(L)'
;AQLKVWESIGALLIKLLPGLLVKVRHNLCKKCKSQFNYLENAFIILASNGWVWVGPKSTQGVDLSFVAQPKPYQKSTVEDHLIVSRYGNIIELMSHHGIYLSDATLKIAFDLSMSYEVKELLLSEISAKLSNDIIEAIS
;
A
#
# COMPACT_ATOMS: atom_id res chain seq x y z
N ALA A 1 -27.63 11.63 22.11
CA ALA A 1 -27.07 10.38 21.53
C ALA A 1 -26.51 10.59 20.11
N GLN A 2 -27.15 11.37 19.23
CA GLN A 2 -26.66 11.60 17.85
C GLN A 2 -25.38 12.44 17.73
N LEU A 3 -25.08 13.35 18.68
CA LEU A 3 -23.87 14.20 18.61
C LEU A 3 -22.55 13.42 18.73
N LYS A 4 -22.51 12.30 19.47
CA LYS A 4 -21.31 11.45 19.59
C LYS A 4 -20.96 10.69 18.30
N VAL A 5 -21.96 10.45 17.45
CA VAL A 5 -21.75 9.75 16.17
C VAL A 5 -21.02 10.68 15.19
N TRP A 6 -21.36 11.98 15.18
CA TRP A 6 -20.69 12.97 14.34
C TRP A 6 -19.26 13.28 14.79
N GLU A 7 -18.95 13.25 16.09
CA GLU A 7 -17.57 13.37 16.58
C GLU A 7 -16.72 12.14 16.22
N SER A 8 -17.33 10.95 16.19
CA SER A 8 -16.68 9.71 15.74
C SER A 8 -16.43 9.69 14.23
N ILE A 9 -17.32 10.32 13.44
CA ILE A 9 -17.12 10.53 11.99
C ILE A 9 -16.16 11.71 11.72
N GLY A 10 -16.10 12.71 12.61
CA GLY A 10 -15.12 13.81 12.55
C GLY A 10 -13.69 13.35 12.82
N ALA A 11 -13.51 12.33 13.67
CA ALA A 11 -12.23 11.64 13.86
C ALA A 11 -11.81 10.74 12.67
N LEU A 12 -12.73 10.50 11.72
CA LEU A 12 -12.46 9.82 10.46
C LEU A 12 -11.83 10.75 9.39
N LEU A 13 -11.53 12.01 9.73
CA LEU A 13 -10.51 12.81 9.03
C LEU A 13 -9.12 12.29 9.45
N ILE A 14 -8.80 11.11 8.90
CA ILE A 14 -7.63 10.30 9.21
C ILE A 14 -6.37 11.15 8.97
N LYS A 15 -5.65 11.49 10.05
CA LYS A 15 -4.23 11.83 9.92
C LYS A 15 -3.50 10.53 9.59
N LEU A 16 -3.07 10.39 8.33
CA LEU A 16 -2.29 9.24 7.92
C LEU A 16 -0.98 9.20 8.73
N LEU A 17 -0.62 8.01 9.19
CA LEU A 17 0.68 7.77 9.81
C LEU A 17 1.79 7.93 8.76
N PRO A 18 3.06 8.12 9.19
CA PRO A 18 4.18 8.21 8.26
C PRO A 18 4.22 6.98 7.34
N GLY A 19 4.27 7.25 6.05
CA GLY A 19 4.16 6.27 4.98
C GLY A 19 4.27 6.96 3.63
N LEU A 20 4.10 6.20 2.56
CA LEU A 20 4.15 6.68 1.19
C LEU A 20 2.73 6.79 0.64
N LEU A 21 2.40 7.92 0.03
CA LEU A 21 1.14 8.13 -0.68
C LEU A 21 1.41 8.19 -2.18
N VAL A 22 0.80 7.29 -2.94
CA VAL A 22 0.98 7.14 -4.39
C VAL A 22 -0.36 7.39 -5.08
N LYS A 23 -0.32 8.10 -6.22
CA LYS A 23 -1.49 8.33 -7.07
C LYS A 23 -1.46 7.43 -8.28
N VAL A 24 -2.52 6.67 -8.49
CA VAL A 24 -2.73 5.81 -9.66
C VAL A 24 -4.04 6.15 -10.37
N ARG A 25 -4.25 5.58 -11.56
CA ARG A 25 -5.54 5.71 -12.27
C ARG A 25 -6.63 4.98 -11.48
N HIS A 26 -7.77 5.64 -11.29
CA HIS A 26 -8.86 5.13 -10.46
C HIS A 26 -9.42 3.77 -10.92
N ASN A 27 -9.33 3.45 -12.21
CA ASN A 27 -9.79 2.18 -12.79
C ASN A 27 -8.89 0.98 -12.44
N LEU A 28 -7.67 1.22 -11.96
CA LEU A 28 -6.73 0.17 -11.58
C LEU A 28 -6.91 -0.33 -10.14
N CYS A 29 -7.63 0.42 -9.29
CA CYS A 29 -7.90 0.01 -7.92
C CYS A 29 -9.13 -0.90 -7.87
N LYS A 30 -8.99 -2.07 -7.24
CA LYS A 30 -10.13 -2.95 -6.99
C LYS A 30 -11.17 -2.33 -6.07
N LYS A 31 -12.42 -2.36 -6.50
CA LYS A 31 -13.56 -2.13 -5.60
C LYS A 31 -13.70 -3.35 -4.69
N CYS A 32 -13.01 -3.31 -3.56
CA CYS A 32 -13.09 -4.34 -2.51
C CYS A 32 -14.04 -3.91 -1.39
N LYS A 33 -14.59 -4.90 -0.67
CA LYS A 33 -15.39 -4.68 0.54
C LYS A 33 -14.56 -4.09 1.69
N SER A 34 -13.26 -4.40 1.72
CA SER A 34 -12.28 -3.75 2.59
C SER A 34 -11.30 -2.95 1.72
N GLN A 35 -11.06 -1.70 2.07
CA GLN A 35 -10.00 -0.86 1.47
C GLN A 35 -8.65 -1.05 2.19
N PHE A 36 -8.66 -1.76 3.31
CA PHE A 36 -7.51 -2.02 4.17
C PHE A 36 -6.97 -3.40 3.86
N ASN A 37 -5.71 -3.44 3.42
CA ASN A 37 -5.03 -4.67 3.01
C ASN A 37 -3.81 -4.86 3.91
N TYR A 38 -3.88 -5.90 4.72
CA TYR A 38 -2.81 -6.29 5.63
C TYR A 38 -1.97 -7.34 4.93
N LEU A 39 -0.86 -6.90 4.33
CA LEU A 39 0.13 -7.82 3.78
C LEU A 39 1.10 -8.23 4.88
N GLU A 40 1.82 -9.34 4.66
CA GLU A 40 2.76 -9.88 5.64
C GLU A 40 3.87 -8.87 6.01
N ASN A 41 4.18 -7.93 5.11
CA ASN A 41 5.30 -7.00 5.22
C ASN A 41 4.89 -5.52 5.33
N ALA A 42 3.65 -5.16 4.99
CA ALA A 42 3.21 -3.76 4.96
C ALA A 42 1.70 -3.62 5.18
N PHE A 43 1.28 -2.40 5.53
CA PHE A 43 -0.12 -2.02 5.59
C PHE A 43 -0.46 -1.11 4.41
N ILE A 44 -1.38 -1.55 3.54
CA ILE A 44 -1.71 -0.84 2.30
C ILE A 44 -3.19 -0.48 2.30
N ILE A 45 -3.49 0.77 1.97
CA ILE A 45 -4.85 1.27 1.79
C ILE A 45 -5.07 1.55 0.31
N LEU A 46 -5.96 0.79 -0.32
CA LEU A 46 -6.38 1.01 -1.70
C LEU A 46 -7.68 1.81 -1.72
N ALA A 47 -7.57 3.13 -1.87
CA ALA A 47 -8.75 3.98 -1.97
C ALA A 47 -9.36 3.90 -3.38
N SER A 48 -10.69 3.82 -3.44
CA SER A 48 -11.44 3.72 -4.70
C SER A 48 -11.24 4.89 -5.68
N ASN A 49 -10.68 6.01 -5.22
CA ASN A 49 -10.37 7.19 -6.01
C ASN A 49 -8.96 7.14 -6.65
N GLY A 50 -8.26 6.01 -6.55
CA GLY A 50 -6.90 5.86 -7.09
C GLY A 50 -5.80 6.40 -6.19
N TRP A 51 -6.10 6.78 -4.95
CA TRP A 51 -5.05 7.03 -3.95
C TRP A 51 -4.67 5.72 -3.27
N VAL A 52 -3.37 5.47 -3.18
CA VAL A 52 -2.82 4.30 -2.50
C VAL A 52 -1.89 4.78 -1.41
N TRP A 53 -2.16 4.41 -0.18
CA TRP A 53 -1.25 4.67 0.94
C TRP A 53 -0.56 3.38 1.34
N VAL A 54 0.76 3.45 1.54
CA VAL A 54 1.61 2.34 1.96
C VAL A 54 2.32 2.75 3.24
N GLY A 55 2.10 1.99 4.30
CA GLY A 55 2.77 2.18 5.58
C GLY A 55 3.55 0.94 5.99
N PRO A 56 4.49 1.10 6.93
CA PRO A 56 5.15 -0.02 7.56
C PRO A 56 4.11 -0.88 8.27
N LYS A 57 4.41 -2.18 8.42
CA LYS A 57 3.59 -3.06 9.24
C LYS A 57 3.66 -2.56 10.69
N SER A 58 2.59 -1.95 11.19
CA SER A 58 2.54 -1.62 12.61
C SER A 58 2.66 -2.92 13.41
N THR A 59 3.64 -2.99 14.32
CA THR A 59 3.85 -4.15 15.22
C THR A 59 2.68 -4.37 16.19
N GLN A 60 1.62 -3.58 16.06
CA GLN A 60 0.40 -3.66 16.83
C GLN A 60 -0.74 -3.63 15.81
N GLY A 61 -1.51 -4.72 15.78
CA GLY A 61 -2.70 -4.84 14.94
C GLY A 61 -3.50 -3.54 15.04
N VAL A 62 -3.85 -2.98 13.89
CA VAL A 62 -4.62 -1.74 13.80
C VAL A 62 -6.04 -2.08 14.23
N ASP A 63 -6.21 -2.22 15.54
CA ASP A 63 -7.49 -1.98 16.18
C ASP A 63 -7.87 -0.58 15.73
N LEU A 64 -9.00 -0.45 15.01
CA LEU A 64 -9.47 0.83 14.46
C LEU A 64 -9.70 1.89 15.57
N SER A 65 -9.56 1.49 16.84
CA SER A 65 -9.43 2.32 18.04
C SER A 65 -8.13 3.17 18.09
N PHE A 66 -7.12 2.90 17.26
CA PHE A 66 -5.91 3.74 17.12
C PHE A 66 -6.23 5.18 16.69
N VAL A 67 -7.44 5.40 16.15
CA VAL A 67 -8.02 6.69 15.79
C VAL A 67 -8.19 7.62 17.02
N ALA A 68 -8.27 7.07 18.24
CA ALA A 68 -8.50 7.87 19.44
C ALA A 68 -7.22 8.39 20.13
N GLN A 69 -6.06 7.77 19.92
CA GLN A 69 -4.81 8.19 20.55
C GLN A 69 -3.61 7.90 19.65
N PRO A 70 -2.98 8.91 19.04
CA PRO A 70 -1.72 8.70 18.34
C PRO A 70 -0.67 8.27 19.37
N LYS A 71 -0.37 6.97 19.42
CA LYS A 71 0.80 6.49 20.18
C LYS A 71 2.05 7.16 19.60
N PRO A 72 3.07 7.46 20.41
CA PRO A 72 4.31 8.06 19.93
C PRO A 72 4.85 7.20 18.79
N TYR A 73 5.18 7.86 17.67
CA TYR A 73 5.75 7.25 16.49
C TYR A 73 6.89 6.32 16.90
N GLN A 74 6.66 5.01 16.77
CA GLN A 74 7.73 4.05 16.94
C GLN A 74 8.69 4.27 15.78
N LYS A 75 9.98 4.43 16.08
CA LYS A 75 10.99 4.73 15.07
C LYS A 75 11.02 3.60 14.05
N SER A 76 10.54 3.86 12.84
CA SER A 76 10.62 2.92 11.73
C SER A 76 12.06 2.49 11.48
N THR A 77 12.24 1.22 11.17
CA THR A 77 13.55 0.66 10.84
C THR A 77 13.93 0.97 9.40
N VAL A 78 15.22 0.79 9.05
CA VAL A 78 15.65 0.91 7.64
C VAL A 78 14.93 -0.11 6.76
N GLU A 79 14.68 -1.32 7.29
CA GLU A 79 13.95 -2.38 6.60
C GLU A 79 12.51 -1.96 6.28
N ASP A 80 11.81 -1.34 7.23
CA ASP A 80 10.47 -0.79 7.02
C ASP A 80 10.45 0.21 5.86
N HIS A 81 11.43 1.11 5.81
CA HIS A 81 11.55 2.11 4.73
C HIS A 81 11.84 1.45 3.39
N LEU A 82 12.64 0.39 3.34
CA LEU A 82 12.91 -0.36 2.11
C LEU A 82 11.67 -1.10 1.62
N ILE A 83 10.90 -1.71 2.52
CA ILE A 83 9.64 -2.39 2.16
C ILE A 83 8.63 -1.39 1.60
N VAL A 84 8.43 -0.25 2.28
CA VAL A 84 7.51 0.80 1.81
C VAL A 84 7.96 1.35 0.45
N SER A 85 9.25 1.58 0.26
CA SER A 85 9.81 2.06 -1.02
C SER A 85 9.61 1.04 -2.14
N ARG A 86 9.83 -0.25 -1.86
CA ARG A 86 9.61 -1.35 -2.80
C ARG A 86 8.16 -1.42 -3.26
N TYR A 87 7.21 -1.37 -2.33
CA TYR A 87 5.78 -1.30 -2.67
C TYR A 87 5.44 -0.06 -3.49
N GLY A 88 6.02 1.10 -3.16
CA GLY A 88 5.88 2.32 -3.96
C GLY A 88 6.26 2.09 -5.43
N ASN A 89 7.45 1.54 -5.66
CA ASN A 89 7.96 1.27 -7.00
C ASN A 89 7.11 0.23 -7.74
N ILE A 90 6.67 -0.82 -7.05
CA ILE A 90 5.76 -1.83 -7.62
C ILE A 90 4.43 -1.21 -8.04
N ILE A 91 3.82 -0.38 -7.19
CA ILE A 91 2.53 0.27 -7.48
C ILE A 91 2.67 1.21 -8.67
N GLU A 92 3.75 1.97 -8.74
CA GLU A 92 4.03 2.87 -9.86
C GLU A 92 4.21 2.08 -11.18
N LEU A 93 5.02 1.03 -11.15
CA LEU A 93 5.23 0.11 -12.28
C LEU A 93 3.91 -0.51 -12.75
N MET A 94 3.14 -1.11 -11.84
CA MET A 94 1.85 -1.71 -12.17
C MET A 94 0.89 -0.67 -12.75
N SER A 95 0.90 0.55 -12.21
CA SER A 95 0.10 1.66 -12.73
C SER A 95 0.51 2.07 -14.15
N HIS A 96 1.82 2.08 -14.44
CA HIS A 96 2.35 2.40 -15.75
C HIS A 96 1.93 1.37 -16.80
N HIS A 97 2.03 0.08 -16.46
CA HIS A 97 1.68 -1.05 -17.33
C HIS A 97 0.19 -1.40 -17.33
N GLY A 98 -0.65 -0.68 -16.57
CA GLY A 98 -2.10 -0.92 -16.54
C GLY A 98 -2.50 -2.21 -15.83
N ILE A 99 -1.65 -2.73 -14.95
CA ILE A 99 -1.92 -3.93 -14.16
C ILE A 99 -2.81 -3.55 -12.97
N TYR A 100 -3.78 -4.40 -12.68
CA TYR A 100 -4.75 -4.17 -11.63
C TYR A 100 -4.17 -4.36 -10.22
N LEU A 101 -4.51 -3.43 -9.32
CA LEU A 101 -4.07 -3.45 -7.93
C LEU A 101 -5.08 -4.19 -7.06
N SER A 102 -4.62 -5.28 -6.47
CA SER A 102 -5.33 -6.09 -5.48
C SER A 102 -4.32 -6.73 -4.53
N ASP A 103 -4.78 -7.24 -3.41
CA ASP A 103 -3.93 -7.86 -2.39
C ASP A 103 -3.11 -9.02 -2.97
N ALA A 104 -3.75 -9.83 -3.82
CA ALA A 104 -3.11 -10.96 -4.49
C ALA A 104 -2.03 -10.49 -5.46
N THR A 105 -2.34 -9.51 -6.32
CA THR A 105 -1.39 -9.01 -7.31
C THR A 105 -0.22 -8.27 -6.67
N LEU A 106 -0.46 -7.53 -5.59
CA LEU A 106 0.58 -6.87 -4.80
C LEU A 106 1.49 -7.87 -4.07
N LYS A 107 0.94 -8.99 -3.57
CA LYS A 107 1.74 -10.06 -2.95
C LYS A 107 2.66 -10.72 -3.98
N ILE A 108 2.11 -11.14 -5.12
CA ILE A 108 2.86 -11.76 -6.22
C ILE A 108 3.96 -10.81 -6.71
N ALA A 109 3.63 -9.55 -6.95
CA ALA A 109 4.59 -8.56 -7.41
C ALA A 109 5.70 -8.30 -6.38
N PHE A 110 5.37 -8.31 -5.09
CA PHE A 110 6.37 -8.18 -4.03
C PHE A 110 7.35 -9.35 -4.05
N ASP A 111 6.83 -10.59 -4.09
CA ASP A 111 7.64 -11.81 -4.09
C ASP A 111 8.57 -11.87 -5.32
N LEU A 112 8.07 -11.53 -6.51
CA LEU A 112 8.89 -11.45 -7.73
C LEU A 112 9.92 -10.33 -7.68
N SER A 113 9.58 -9.19 -7.07
CA SER A 113 10.52 -8.06 -6.96
C SER A 113 11.71 -8.36 -6.06
N MET A 114 11.64 -9.34 -5.16
CA MET A 114 12.71 -9.66 -4.21
C MET A 114 14.00 -10.12 -4.88
N SER A 115 13.94 -10.54 -6.15
CA SER A 115 15.12 -10.83 -6.97
C SER A 115 15.94 -9.58 -7.35
N TYR A 116 15.40 -8.37 -7.11
CA TYR A 116 15.99 -7.09 -7.47
C TYR A 116 16.15 -6.18 -6.25
N GLU A 117 17.15 -5.31 -6.26
CA GLU A 117 17.25 -4.23 -5.29
C GLU A 117 16.17 -3.17 -5.51
N VAL A 118 15.77 -2.47 -4.44
CA VAL A 118 14.70 -1.45 -4.52
C VAL A 118 14.98 -0.38 -5.57
N LYS A 119 16.25 0.03 -5.71
CA LYS A 119 16.69 1.03 -6.68
C LYS A 119 16.63 0.53 -8.13
N GLU A 120 16.81 -0.77 -8.34
CA GLU A 120 16.82 -1.40 -9.66
C GLU A 120 15.41 -1.48 -10.26
N LEU A 121 14.37 -1.53 -9.42
CA LEU A 121 12.97 -1.50 -9.86
C LEU A 121 12.59 -0.23 -10.64
N LEU A 122 13.38 0.84 -10.53
CA LEU A 122 13.20 2.09 -11.26
C LEU A 122 13.75 2.04 -12.69
N LEU A 123 14.57 1.04 -13.03
CA LEU A 123 15.12 0.87 -14.37
C LEU A 123 14.04 0.36 -15.31
N SER A 124 13.86 1.04 -16.45
CA SER A 124 12.80 0.72 -17.42
C SER A 124 12.83 -0.74 -17.89
N GLU A 125 14.02 -1.31 -18.05
CA GLU A 125 14.21 -2.71 -18.49
C GLU A 125 13.70 -3.70 -17.44
N ILE A 126 14.04 -3.46 -16.18
CA ILE A 126 13.62 -4.30 -15.05
C ILE A 126 12.13 -4.12 -14.79
N SER A 127 11.63 -2.88 -14.89
CA SER A 127 10.21 -2.58 -14.75
C SER A 127 9.37 -3.33 -15.79
N ALA A 128 9.78 -3.28 -17.06
CA ALA A 128 9.08 -3.97 -18.14
C ALA A 128 9.13 -5.49 -17.95
N LYS A 129 10.29 -6.04 -17.61
CA LYS A 129 10.45 -7.48 -17.36
C LYS A 129 9.55 -7.94 -16.20
N LEU A 130 9.64 -7.28 -15.06
CA LEU A 130 8.83 -7.62 -13.88
C LEU A 130 7.33 -7.48 -14.18
N SER A 131 6.93 -6.49 -14.99
CA SER A 131 5.54 -6.34 -15.41
C SER A 131 5.02 -7.55 -16.20
N ASN A 132 5.85 -8.11 -17.09
CA ASN A 132 5.51 -9.30 -17.86
C ASN A 132 5.43 -10.53 -16.96
N ASP A 133 6.42 -10.70 -16.07
CA ASP A 133 6.44 -11.81 -15.11
C ASP A 133 5.20 -11.78 -14.20
N ILE A 134 4.74 -10.59 -13.77
CA ILE A 134 3.50 -10.43 -13.00
C ILE A 134 2.28 -10.81 -13.84
N ILE A 135 2.19 -10.38 -15.10
CA ILE A 135 1.07 -10.70 -15.98
C ILE A 135 0.99 -12.21 -16.24
N GLU A 136 2.13 -12.86 -16.46
CA GLU A 136 2.23 -14.32 -16.63
C GLU A 136 1.79 -15.06 -15.37
N ALA A 137 2.15 -14.57 -14.18
CA ALA A 137 1.76 -15.17 -12.90
C ALA A 137 0.26 -14.97 -12.55
N ILE A 138 -0.41 -13.99 -13.17
CA ILE A 138 -1.84 -13.72 -12.98
C ILE A 138 -2.70 -14.47 -13.99
N SER A 139 -2.16 -14.79 -15.17
CA SER A 139 -2.85 -15.51 -16.25
C SER A 139 -3.13 -16.96 -15.93
#